data_AF-A0A957VNX5-F1
#
_entry.id   AF-A0A957VNX5-F1
#
_cell.length_a   1.000
_cell.length_b   1.000
_cell.length_c   1.000
_cell.angle_alpha   90.00
_cell.angle_beta   90.00
_cell.angle_gamma   90.00
#
_symmetry.space_group_name_H-M   'P 1'
#
loop_
_entity.id
_entity.type
_entity.pdbx_description
1 polymer ?
#
loop_
_entity_poly.entity_id
_entity_poly.type
_entity_poly.pdbx_seq_one_letter_code
_entity_poly.pdbx_strand_id
1 'polypeptide(L)'
;MKTLLKRPSMFGVMLGMVAMALSLTPSLIPRGWVQQAVIAALTFISGYAVGVGLNALWRYLQLPVIPRARQARVTWILLGVAALVLLYAVVRSLGWQNNVRETVGLDPLDSTAPLRMILLAVLLSAFLLLVLRVLGWLGGRVIALTNRIIPRRVGRVIGIGLAVLVIFFLINGVLIRAVFDALDATYSVANSGNYDNVSPPTSPLRSGSPESLV
;
A
#
# COMPACT_ATOMS: atom_id res chain seq x y z
N MET A 1 3.65 23.92 15.13
CA MET A 1 2.66 23.70 14.05
C MET A 1 3.24 23.71 12.63
N LYS A 2 4.26 24.51 12.27
CA LYS A 2 4.72 24.67 10.86
C LYS A 2 5.24 23.40 10.14
N THR A 3 5.60 22.33 10.84
CA THR A 3 6.14 21.09 10.23
C THR A 3 5.07 20.08 9.80
N LEU A 4 3.90 20.05 10.47
CA LEU A 4 2.77 19.17 10.10
C LEU A 4 2.07 19.61 8.80
N LEU A 5 2.15 20.90 8.47
CA LEU A 5 1.50 21.54 7.32
C LEU A 5 2.40 21.66 6.08
N LYS A 6 3.56 20.99 6.03
CA LYS A 6 4.36 20.98 4.79
C LYS A 6 3.57 20.27 3.70
N ARG A 7 3.46 20.91 2.53
CA ARG A 7 2.78 20.36 1.35
C ARG A 7 3.37 18.99 1.01
N PRO A 8 2.54 17.98 0.67
CA PRO A 8 3.05 16.69 0.22
C PRO A 8 4.00 16.85 -0.97
N SER A 9 5.03 16.01 -1.04
CA SER A 9 5.89 15.92 -2.22
C SER A 9 5.05 15.52 -3.42
N MET A 10 4.88 16.41 -4.40
CA MET A 10 4.10 16.12 -5.61
C MET A 10 4.66 14.92 -6.39
N PHE A 11 5.99 14.79 -6.43
CA PHE A 11 6.66 13.64 -7.04
C PHE A 11 6.40 12.34 -6.27
N GLY A 12 6.31 12.41 -4.94
CA GLY A 12 5.88 11.28 -4.12
C GLY A 12 4.44 10.87 -4.40
N VAL A 13 3.52 11.85 -4.48
CA VAL A 13 2.12 11.57 -4.82
C VAL A 13 2.01 10.92 -6.21
N MET A 14 2.72 11.45 -7.20
CA MET A 14 2.76 10.88 -8.54
C MET A 14 3.21 9.41 -8.54
N LEU A 15 4.34 9.08 -7.91
CA LEU A 15 4.80 7.69 -7.83
C LEU A 15 3.86 6.81 -7.00
N GLY A 16 3.24 7.35 -5.96
CA GLY A 16 2.21 6.65 -5.21
C GLY A 16 1.00 6.28 -6.09
N MET A 17 0.51 7.23 -6.90
CA MET A 17 -0.61 6.98 -7.82
C MET A 17 -0.27 5.93 -8.88
N VAL A 18 0.95 5.98 -9.43
CA VAL A 18 1.42 4.97 -10.39
C VAL A 18 1.54 3.60 -9.73
N ALA A 19 2.12 3.51 -8.54
CA ALA A 19 2.24 2.25 -7.80
C ALA A 19 0.86 1.66 -7.44
N MET A 20 -0.08 2.51 -7.05
CA MET A 20 -1.47 2.14 -6.80
C MET A 20 -2.17 1.63 -8.07
N ALA A 21 -1.94 2.29 -9.22
CA ALA A 21 -2.47 1.85 -10.50
C ALA A 21 -1.89 0.48 -10.90
N LEU A 22 -0.59 0.25 -10.66
CA LEU A 22 0.05 -1.05 -10.88
C LEU A 22 -0.55 -2.14 -9.98
N SER A 23 -0.94 -1.82 -8.74
CA SER A 23 -1.62 -2.77 -7.85
C SER A 23 -2.99 -3.22 -8.36
N LEU A 24 -3.63 -2.43 -9.23
CA LEU A 24 -4.96 -2.71 -9.79
C LEU A 24 -4.90 -3.55 -11.07
N THR A 25 -3.70 -3.89 -11.54
CA THR A 25 -3.50 -4.75 -12.71
C THR A 25 -4.10 -6.15 -12.51
N PRO A 26 -4.47 -6.86 -13.59
CA PRO A 26 -5.15 -8.14 -13.50
C PRO A 26 -4.37 -9.16 -12.67
N SER A 27 -5.06 -9.78 -11.72
CA SER A 27 -4.54 -10.77 -10.78
C SER A 27 -5.32 -12.07 -10.93
N LEU A 28 -4.63 -13.21 -11.01
CA LEU A 28 -5.26 -14.53 -11.10
C LEU A 28 -5.94 -15.00 -9.80
N ILE A 29 -5.67 -14.31 -8.69
CA ILE A 29 -6.33 -14.57 -7.41
C ILE A 29 -7.60 -13.71 -7.31
N PRO A 30 -8.79 -14.30 -7.14
CA PRO A 30 -10.03 -13.56 -6.92
C PRO A 30 -9.98 -12.88 -5.54
N ARG A 31 -9.87 -11.56 -5.52
CA ARG A 31 -9.77 -10.76 -4.29
C ARG A 31 -11.06 -10.01 -4.03
N GLY A 32 -11.48 -9.93 -2.77
CA GLY A 32 -12.54 -9.01 -2.36
C GLY A 32 -12.10 -7.55 -2.45
N TRP A 33 -13.08 -6.65 -2.46
CA TRP A 33 -12.84 -5.21 -2.63
C TRP A 33 -12.09 -4.59 -1.45
N VAL A 34 -12.27 -5.13 -0.23
CA VAL A 34 -11.56 -4.67 0.98
C VAL A 34 -10.07 -5.02 0.89
N GLN A 35 -9.75 -6.27 0.55
CA GLN A 35 -8.37 -6.72 0.38
C GLN A 35 -7.66 -5.88 -0.68
N GLN A 36 -8.32 -5.63 -1.80
CA GLN A 36 -7.77 -4.78 -2.85
C GLN A 36 -7.54 -3.33 -2.39
N ALA A 37 -8.44 -2.77 -1.59
CA ALA A 37 -8.28 -1.42 -1.05
C ALA A 37 -7.06 -1.30 -0.11
N VAL A 38 -6.83 -2.31 0.73
CA VAL A 38 -5.66 -2.37 1.62
C VAL A 38 -4.36 -2.43 0.79
N ILE A 39 -4.29 -3.32 -0.19
CA ILE A 39 -3.10 -3.46 -1.06
C ILE A 39 -2.86 -2.17 -1.85
N ALA A 40 -3.91 -1.54 -2.38
CA ALA A 40 -3.82 -0.28 -3.09
C ALA A 40 -3.30 0.86 -2.19
N ALA A 41 -3.74 0.93 -0.93
CA ALA A 41 -3.24 1.91 0.03
C ALA A 41 -1.76 1.70 0.37
N LEU A 42 -1.36 0.45 0.59
CA LEU A 42 0.02 0.10 0.91
C LEU A 42 0.97 0.41 -0.23
N THR A 43 0.62 0.01 -1.44
CA THR A 43 1.40 0.29 -2.65
C THR A 43 1.49 1.79 -2.92
N PHE A 44 0.43 2.56 -2.68
CA PHE A 44 0.47 4.02 -2.74
C PHE A 44 1.49 4.60 -1.75
N ILE A 45 1.47 4.17 -0.49
CA ILE A 45 2.40 4.66 0.54
C ILE A 45 3.84 4.28 0.21
N SER A 46 4.09 3.07 -0.27
CA SER A 46 5.41 2.64 -0.71
C SER A 46 5.92 3.48 -1.88
N GLY A 47 5.09 3.69 -2.91
CA GLY A 47 5.43 4.56 -4.04
C GLY A 47 5.69 6.01 -3.60
N TYR A 48 4.89 6.52 -2.65
CA TYR A 48 5.10 7.84 -2.06
C TYR A 48 6.44 7.94 -1.33
N ALA A 49 6.78 6.97 -0.49
CA ALA A 49 8.03 6.93 0.25
C ALA A 49 9.24 6.88 -0.69
N VAL A 50 9.19 6.04 -1.72
CA VAL A 50 10.21 5.97 -2.77
C VAL A 50 10.36 7.32 -3.48
N GLY A 51 9.27 7.97 -3.87
CA GLY A 51 9.35 9.28 -4.53
C GLY A 51 9.89 10.39 -3.63
N VAL A 52 9.56 10.39 -2.35
CA VAL A 52 10.20 11.30 -1.38
C VAL A 52 11.70 11.01 -1.27
N GLY A 53 12.09 9.74 -1.17
CA GLY A 53 13.48 9.30 -1.10
C GLY A 53 14.30 9.69 -2.33
N LEU A 54 13.78 9.43 -3.53
CA LEU A 54 14.42 9.80 -4.80
C LEU A 54 14.59 11.31 -4.93
N ASN A 55 13.57 12.10 -4.56
CA ASN A 55 13.68 13.56 -4.58
C ASN A 55 14.70 14.07 -3.54
N ALA A 56 14.80 13.41 -2.38
CA ALA A 56 15.81 13.74 -1.39
C ALA A 56 17.23 13.40 -1.89
N LEU A 57 17.41 12.25 -2.53
CA LEU A 57 18.67 11.82 -3.14
C LEU A 57 19.07 12.75 -4.29
N TRP A 58 18.13 13.11 -5.16
CA TRP A 58 18.36 14.06 -6.27
C TRP A 58 18.91 15.41 -5.77
N ARG A 59 18.34 15.91 -4.66
CA ARG A 59 18.81 17.15 -4.01
C ARG A 59 20.15 16.97 -3.31
N TYR A 60 20.40 15.80 -2.73
CA TYR A 60 21.67 15.47 -2.09
C TYR A 60 22.82 15.44 -3.10
N LEU A 61 22.57 14.86 -4.29
CA LEU A 61 23.51 14.82 -5.42
C LEU A 61 23.64 16.15 -6.17
N GLN A 62 22.92 17.20 -5.75
CA GLN A 62 22.92 18.54 -6.39
C GLN A 62 22.62 18.51 -7.89
N LEU A 63 21.82 17.54 -8.34
CA LEU A 63 21.51 17.36 -9.75
C LEU A 63 20.71 18.55 -10.32
N PRO A 64 20.80 18.81 -11.64
CA PRO A 64 20.13 19.93 -12.28
C PRO A 64 18.63 19.93 -11.98
N VAL A 65 18.10 21.09 -11.60
CA VAL A 65 16.67 21.26 -11.30
C VAL A 65 16.04 22.01 -12.47
N ILE A 66 14.85 21.56 -12.89
CA ILE A 66 14.06 22.23 -13.92
C ILE A 66 13.85 23.70 -13.52
N PRO A 67 14.02 24.67 -14.45
CA PRO A 67 13.79 26.08 -14.16
C PRO A 67 12.41 26.32 -13.53
N ARG A 68 12.36 27.15 -12.48
CA ARG A 68 11.14 27.41 -11.69
C ARG A 68 9.92 27.77 -12.54
N ALA A 69 10.14 28.49 -13.65
CA ALA A 69 9.10 28.89 -14.59
C ALA A 69 8.36 27.71 -15.25
N ARG A 70 9.05 26.59 -15.50
CA ARG A 70 8.45 25.38 -16.11
C ARG A 70 8.11 24.29 -15.09
N GLN A 71 8.72 24.35 -13.91
CA GLN A 71 8.58 23.32 -12.88
C GLN A 71 7.12 23.08 -12.48
N ALA A 72 6.34 24.14 -12.26
CA ALA A 72 4.93 24.01 -11.90
C ALA A 72 4.12 23.30 -13.00
N ARG A 73 4.30 23.73 -14.26
CA ARG A 73 3.60 23.15 -15.41
C ARG A 73 3.96 21.67 -15.60
N VAL A 74 5.25 21.32 -15.58
CA VAL A 74 5.71 19.93 -15.72
C VAL A 74 5.15 19.06 -14.58
N THR A 75 5.15 19.57 -13.35
CA THR A 75 4.64 18.81 -12.21
C THR A 75 3.13 18.54 -12.33
N TRP A 76 2.35 19.54 -12.76
CA TRP A 76 0.91 19.36 -12.99
C TRP A 76 0.61 18.41 -14.14
N ILE A 77 1.37 18.48 -15.23
CA ILE A 77 1.22 17.52 -16.36
C ILE A 77 1.48 16.11 -15.86
N LEU A 78 2.59 15.88 -15.16
CA LEU A 78 2.94 14.55 -14.65
C LEU A 78 1.92 14.01 -13.65
N LEU A 79 1.41 14.87 -12.75
CA LEU A 79 0.33 14.50 -11.85
C LEU A 79 -0.96 14.16 -12.61
N GLY A 80 -1.31 14.94 -13.65
CA GLY A 80 -2.46 14.68 -14.50
C GLY A 80 -2.34 13.34 -15.21
N VAL A 81 -1.18 13.02 -15.77
CA VAL A 81 -0.91 11.72 -16.41
C VAL A 81 -1.04 10.58 -15.40
N ALA A 82 -0.44 10.70 -14.21
CA ALA A 82 -0.58 9.69 -13.16
C ALA A 82 -2.03 9.50 -12.70
N ALA A 83 -2.81 10.58 -12.63
CA ALA A 83 -4.23 10.54 -12.32
C ALA A 83 -5.04 9.82 -13.40
N LEU A 84 -4.76 10.08 -14.67
CA LEU A 84 -5.41 9.38 -15.79
C LEU A 84 -5.09 7.89 -15.81
N VAL A 85 -3.83 7.51 -15.54
CA VAL A 85 -3.41 6.11 -15.44
C VAL A 85 -4.14 5.40 -14.29
N LEU A 86 -4.23 6.03 -13.12
CA LEU A 86 -4.97 5.48 -11.99
C LEU A 86 -6.46 5.36 -12.29
N LEU A 87 -7.07 6.38 -12.89
CA LEU A 87 -8.48 6.36 -13.28
C LEU A 87 -8.77 5.21 -14.25
N TYR A 88 -7.93 5.04 -15.27
CA TYR A 88 -8.03 3.92 -16.21
C TYR A 88 -7.98 2.58 -15.47
N ALA A 89 -7.02 2.39 -14.57
CA ALA A 89 -6.87 1.16 -13.80
C ALA A 89 -8.10 0.89 -12.90
N VAL A 90 -8.66 1.91 -12.24
CA VAL A 90 -9.87 1.79 -11.42
C VAL A 90 -11.07 1.37 -12.26
N VAL A 91 -11.30 2.01 -13.41
CA VAL A 91 -12.42 1.69 -14.31
C VAL A 91 -12.30 0.26 -14.84
N ARG A 92 -11.10 -0.20 -15.17
CA ARG A 92 -10.86 -1.55 -15.69
C ARG A 92 -10.85 -2.64 -14.61
N SER A 93 -10.59 -2.27 -13.36
CA SER A 93 -10.42 -3.24 -12.26
C SER A 93 -11.62 -4.17 -12.06
N LEU A 94 -12.86 -3.67 -12.24
CA LEU A 94 -14.07 -4.48 -12.10
C LEU A 94 -14.14 -5.59 -13.14
N GLY A 95 -13.92 -5.25 -14.41
CA GLY A 95 -13.94 -6.22 -15.51
C GLY A 95 -12.84 -7.26 -15.34
N TRP A 96 -11.63 -6.84 -14.97
CA TRP A 96 -10.54 -7.77 -14.70
C TRP A 96 -10.86 -8.74 -13.56
N GLN A 97 -11.46 -8.26 -12.47
CA GLN A 97 -11.85 -9.09 -11.34
C GLN A 97 -13.00 -10.04 -11.68
N ASN A 98 -14.01 -9.57 -12.40
CA ASN A 98 -15.17 -10.39 -12.77
C ASN A 98 -14.79 -11.50 -13.75
N ASN A 99 -13.91 -11.24 -14.71
CA ASN A 99 -13.41 -12.28 -15.63
C ASN A 99 -12.69 -13.41 -14.86
N VAL A 100 -11.90 -13.08 -13.85
CA VAL A 100 -11.19 -14.08 -13.03
C VAL A 100 -12.16 -14.84 -12.16
N ARG A 101 -13.13 -14.17 -11.53
CA ARG A 101 -14.18 -14.81 -10.73
C ARG A 101 -15.02 -15.78 -11.55
N GLU A 102 -15.42 -15.39 -12.75
CA GLU A 102 -16.16 -16.24 -13.67
C GLU A 102 -15.35 -17.51 -14.03
N THR A 103 -14.04 -17.36 -14.27
CA THR A 103 -13.15 -18.49 -14.58
C THR A 103 -13.05 -19.50 -13.43
N VAL A 104 -13.20 -19.06 -12.18
CA VAL A 104 -13.17 -19.94 -10.98
C VAL A 104 -14.55 -20.26 -10.42
N GLY A 105 -15.63 -19.90 -11.13
CA GLY A 105 -17.01 -20.20 -10.72
C GLY A 105 -17.54 -19.40 -9.52
N LEU A 106 -17.01 -18.19 -9.29
CA LEU A 106 -17.47 -17.28 -8.23
C LEU A 106 -18.44 -16.22 -8.77
N ASP A 107 -19.36 -15.77 -7.92
CA ASP A 107 -20.30 -14.69 -8.25
C ASP A 107 -19.58 -13.38 -8.58
N PRO A 108 -20.06 -12.63 -9.59
CA PRO A 108 -19.45 -11.37 -9.98
C PRO A 108 -19.54 -10.33 -8.86
N LEU A 109 -18.58 -9.42 -8.87
CA LEU A 109 -18.47 -8.34 -7.91
C LEU A 109 -19.47 -7.23 -8.26
N ASP A 110 -20.09 -6.64 -7.24
CA ASP A 110 -21.03 -5.52 -7.41
C ASP A 110 -20.41 -4.35 -8.20
N SER A 111 -21.22 -3.67 -9.00
CA SER A 111 -20.81 -2.47 -9.76
C SER A 111 -20.29 -1.34 -8.86
N THR A 112 -20.67 -1.32 -7.59
CA THR A 112 -20.22 -0.33 -6.58
C THR A 112 -18.86 -0.69 -5.96
N ALA A 113 -18.34 -1.90 -6.18
CA ALA A 113 -17.12 -2.38 -5.54
C ALA A 113 -15.88 -1.53 -5.86
N PRO A 114 -15.62 -1.08 -7.10
CA PRO A 114 -14.46 -0.23 -7.41
C PRO A 114 -14.54 1.12 -6.68
N LEU A 115 -15.74 1.68 -6.52
CA LEU A 115 -15.96 2.94 -5.82
C LEU A 115 -15.67 2.81 -4.32
N ARG A 116 -16.19 1.76 -3.68
CA ARG A 116 -15.92 1.45 -2.26
C ARG A 116 -14.44 1.16 -2.03
N MET A 117 -13.83 0.41 -2.94
CA MET A 117 -12.41 0.09 -2.93
C MET A 117 -11.55 1.35 -3.00
N ILE A 118 -11.78 2.24 -3.98
CA ILE A 118 -10.95 3.44 -4.13
C ILE A 118 -11.15 4.41 -2.95
N LEU A 119 -12.39 4.53 -2.45
CA LEU A 119 -12.69 5.37 -1.28
C LEU A 119 -11.93 4.87 -0.04
N LEU A 120 -12.02 3.58 0.24
CA LEU A 120 -11.31 2.97 1.37
C LEU A 120 -9.79 3.08 1.19
N ALA A 121 -9.27 2.85 -0.02
CA ALA A 121 -7.85 2.97 -0.30
C ALA A 121 -7.32 4.40 -0.10
N VAL A 122 -8.10 5.42 -0.50
CA VAL A 122 -7.77 6.83 -0.27
C VAL A 122 -7.79 7.16 1.22
N LEU A 123 -8.81 6.70 1.96
CA LEU A 123 -8.90 6.90 3.41
C LEU A 123 -7.72 6.25 4.15
N LEU A 124 -7.41 5.00 3.83
CA LEU A 124 -6.27 4.28 4.41
C LEU A 124 -4.94 4.96 4.07
N SER A 125 -4.76 5.38 2.81
CA SER A 125 -3.55 6.12 2.39
C SER A 125 -3.43 7.45 3.13
N ALA A 126 -4.52 8.21 3.26
CA ALA A 126 -4.53 9.47 3.99
C ALA A 126 -4.20 9.27 5.48
N PHE A 127 -4.79 8.23 6.09
CA PHE A 127 -4.51 7.85 7.47
C PHE A 127 -3.03 7.47 7.67
N LEU A 128 -2.49 6.59 6.83
CA LEU A 128 -1.09 6.18 6.88
C LEU A 128 -0.15 7.39 6.68
N LEU A 129 -0.42 8.25 5.70
CA LEU A 129 0.35 9.49 5.52
C LEU A 129 0.29 10.41 6.74
N LEU A 130 -0.87 10.53 7.39
CA LEU A 130 -1.04 11.34 8.59
C LEU A 130 -0.18 10.78 9.73
N VAL A 131 -0.24 9.47 9.96
CA VAL A 131 0.58 8.78 10.96
C VAL A 131 2.06 9.05 10.71
N LEU A 132 2.53 8.87 9.47
CA LEU A 132 3.92 9.15 9.09
C LEU A 132 4.33 10.61 9.36
N ARG A 133 3.44 11.56 9.09
CA ARG A 133 3.70 12.99 9.34
C ARG A 133 3.75 13.31 10.83
N VAL A 134 2.85 12.73 11.63
CA VAL A 134 2.83 12.91 13.09
C VAL A 134 4.12 12.36 13.69
N LEU A 135 4.54 11.16 13.28
CA LEU A 135 5.80 10.55 13.72
C LEU A 135 7.01 11.40 13.32
N GLY A 136 7.09 11.84 12.07
CA GLY A 136 8.17 12.72 11.61
C GLY A 136 8.18 14.07 12.32
N TRP A 137 7.00 14.60 12.69
CA TRP A 137 6.87 15.81 13.48
C TRP A 137 7.37 15.62 14.91
N LEU A 138 6.95 14.54 15.59
CA LEU A 138 7.42 14.18 16.94
C LEU A 138 8.94 13.99 16.96
N GLY A 139 9.47 13.19 16.03
CA GLY A 139 10.93 12.98 15.92
C GLY A 139 11.68 14.29 15.67
N GLY A 140 11.14 15.16 14.81
CA GLY A 140 11.71 16.50 14.58
C GLY A 140 11.68 17.40 15.82
N ARG A 141 10.70 17.24 16.71
CA ARG A 141 10.63 17.97 18.00
C ARG A 141 11.65 17.47 18.99
N VAL A 142 11.83 16.16 19.10
CA VAL A 142 12.88 15.55 19.92
C VAL A 142 14.24 16.04 19.46
N ILE A 143 14.54 15.96 18.16
CA ILE A 143 15.80 16.46 17.57
C ILE A 143 15.95 17.96 17.82
N ALA A 144 14.87 18.74 17.73
CA ALA A 144 14.94 20.18 17.96
C ALA A 144 15.30 20.55 19.40
N LEU A 145 14.86 19.75 20.38
CA LEU A 145 15.25 19.88 21.78
C LEU A 145 16.72 19.49 21.99
N THR A 146 17.22 18.53 21.21
CA THR A 146 18.62 18.06 21.22
C THR A 146 19.56 18.84 20.29
N ASN A 147 19.08 19.89 19.60
CA ASN A 147 19.86 20.69 18.62
C ASN A 147 21.11 21.35 19.23
N ARG A 148 21.27 21.36 20.56
CA ARG A 148 22.49 21.82 21.23
C ARG A 148 23.67 20.85 21.05
N ILE A 149 23.40 19.60 20.63
CA ILE A 149 24.39 18.51 20.58
C ILE A 149 24.58 17.98 19.14
N ILE A 150 23.53 17.94 18.31
CA ILE A 150 23.57 17.24 17.00
C ILE A 150 23.37 18.20 15.82
N PRO A 151 24.28 18.21 14.81
CA PRO A 151 24.11 18.99 13.59
C PRO A 151 22.83 18.63 12.83
N ARG A 152 22.14 19.63 12.29
CA ARG A 152 20.86 19.51 11.55
C ARG A 152 20.84 18.46 10.43
N ARG A 153 22.00 18.15 9.83
CA ARG A 153 22.13 17.12 8.78
C ARG A 153 21.99 15.71 9.36
N VAL A 154 22.66 15.44 10.47
CA VAL A 154 22.64 14.14 11.17
C VAL A 154 21.24 13.87 11.74
N GLY A 155 20.59 14.87 12.34
CA GLY A 155 19.21 14.73 12.81
C GLY A 155 18.21 14.38 11.69
N ARG A 156 18.44 14.85 10.46
CA ARG A 156 17.57 14.53 9.33
C ARG A 156 17.72 13.06 8.90
N VAL A 157 18.95 12.54 8.90
CA VAL A 157 19.24 11.11 8.61
C VAL A 157 18.66 10.20 9.70
N ILE A 158 18.87 10.56 10.98
CA ILE A 158 18.29 9.82 12.12
C ILE A 158 16.76 9.84 12.06
N GLY A 159 16.14 10.98 11.74
CA GLY A 159 14.69 11.08 11.59
C GLY A 159 14.14 10.22 10.44
N ILE A 160 14.86 10.12 9.32
CA ILE A 160 14.52 9.21 8.22
C ILE A 160 14.67 7.75 8.68
N GLY A 161 15.81 7.40 9.31
CA GLY A 161 16.05 6.05 9.80
C GLY A 161 15.01 5.61 10.84
N LEU A 162 14.65 6.49 11.77
CA LEU A 162 13.61 6.24 12.77
C LEU A 162 12.23 6.09 12.11
N ALA A 163 11.91 6.92 11.11
CA ALA A 163 10.67 6.76 10.37
C ALA A 163 10.62 5.42 9.62
N VAL A 164 11.73 5.00 9.00
CA VAL A 164 11.86 3.68 8.35
C VAL A 164 11.70 2.55 9.36
N LEU A 165 12.34 2.65 10.54
CA LEU A 165 12.19 1.67 11.62
C LEU A 165 10.75 1.58 12.11
N VAL A 166 10.09 2.71 12.38
CA VAL A 166 8.70 2.72 12.82
C VAL A 166 7.79 2.15 11.73
N ILE A 167 8.00 2.49 10.46
CA ILE A 167 7.29 1.87 9.33
C ILE A 167 7.50 0.36 9.33
N PHE A 168 8.75 -0.09 9.47
CA PHE A 168 9.09 -1.50 9.49
C PHE A 168 8.39 -2.23 10.63
N PHE A 169 8.40 -1.68 11.84
CA PHE A 169 7.69 -2.27 12.99
C PHE A 169 6.17 -2.18 12.86
N LEU A 170 5.62 -1.13 12.26
CA LEU A 170 4.19 -1.00 12.03
C LEU A 170 3.71 -2.03 11.00
N ILE A 171 4.49 -2.23 9.93
CA ILE A 171 4.22 -3.26 8.92
C ILE A 171 4.30 -4.63 9.57
N ASN A 172 5.41 -4.99 10.22
CA ASN A 172 5.57 -6.32 10.81
C ASN A 172 4.63 -6.57 12.01
N GLY A 173 4.35 -5.53 12.79
CA GLY A 173 3.63 -5.65 14.06
C GLY A 173 2.13 -5.44 13.96
N VAL A 174 1.64 -4.63 13.03
CA VAL A 174 0.20 -4.33 12.92
C VAL A 174 -0.34 -4.80 11.59
N LEU A 175 0.35 -4.46 10.49
CA LEU A 175 -0.16 -4.75 9.15
C LEU A 175 -0.14 -6.25 8.84
N ILE A 176 0.99 -6.92 9.11
CA ILE A 176 1.13 -8.36 8.89
C ILE A 176 0.11 -9.11 9.76
N ARG A 177 -0.01 -8.76 11.05
CA ARG A 177 -1.01 -9.36 11.93
C ARG A 177 -2.43 -9.11 11.45
N ALA A 178 -2.80 -7.88 11.12
CA ALA A 178 -4.13 -7.57 10.58
C ALA A 178 -4.43 -8.29 9.26
N VAL A 179 -3.41 -8.50 8.41
CA VAL A 179 -3.55 -9.32 7.20
C VAL A 179 -3.77 -10.79 7.58
N PHE A 180 -2.98 -11.36 8.49
CA PHE A 180 -3.18 -12.73 8.96
C PHE A 180 -4.53 -12.91 9.65
N ASP A 181 -4.94 -11.99 10.53
CA ASP A 181 -6.24 -12.02 11.19
C ASP A 181 -7.39 -11.92 10.17
N ALA A 182 -7.24 -11.12 9.11
CA ALA A 182 -8.23 -11.03 8.04
C ALA A 182 -8.26 -12.29 7.16
N LEU A 183 -7.10 -12.88 6.88
CA LEU A 183 -6.99 -14.16 6.19
C LEU A 183 -7.66 -15.24 7.04
N ASP A 184 -7.30 -15.36 8.31
CA ASP A 184 -7.87 -16.33 9.25
C ASP A 184 -9.37 -16.11 9.41
N ALA A 185 -9.87 -14.88 9.50
CA ALA A 185 -11.32 -14.62 9.55
C ALA A 185 -12.05 -15.03 8.26
N THR A 186 -11.41 -14.90 7.10
CA THR A 186 -12.02 -15.28 5.80
C THR A 186 -11.93 -16.78 5.55
N TYR A 187 -10.79 -17.39 5.87
CA TYR A 187 -10.51 -18.80 5.64
C TYR A 187 -11.01 -19.71 6.76
N SER A 188 -11.18 -19.22 8.00
CA SER A 188 -11.78 -20.02 9.08
C SER A 188 -13.22 -20.42 8.76
N VAL A 189 -13.99 -19.57 8.06
CA VAL A 189 -15.34 -19.92 7.61
C VAL A 189 -15.31 -21.01 6.54
N ALA A 190 -14.33 -20.99 5.63
CA ALA A 190 -14.15 -22.05 4.64
C ALA A 190 -13.58 -23.35 5.23
N ASN A 191 -12.71 -23.24 6.25
CA ASN A 191 -11.98 -24.36 6.85
C ASN A 191 -12.72 -25.02 8.03
N SER A 192 -13.75 -24.37 8.60
CA SER A 192 -14.61 -24.92 9.66
C SER A 192 -15.80 -25.72 9.13
N GLY A 193 -16.01 -25.76 7.81
CA GLY A 193 -17.01 -26.60 7.20
C GLY A 193 -16.58 -28.07 7.22
N ASN A 194 -17.31 -28.92 7.94
CA ASN A 194 -17.33 -30.34 7.60
C ASN A 194 -17.95 -30.44 6.21
N TYR A 195 -17.14 -30.68 5.19
CA TYR A 195 -17.64 -30.87 3.84
C TYR A 195 -18.43 -32.19 3.84
N ASP A 196 -19.76 -32.12 3.71
CA ASP A 196 -20.67 -33.27 3.80
C ASP A 196 -20.37 -34.40 2.79
N ASN A 197 -19.50 -34.15 1.79
CA ASN A 197 -19.09 -35.10 0.76
C ASN A 197 -17.58 -35.41 0.74
N VAL A 198 -16.84 -35.08 1.81
CA VAL A 198 -15.40 -35.38 1.91
C VAL A 198 -15.19 -36.53 2.89
N SER A 199 -15.21 -37.75 2.37
CA SER A 199 -14.76 -38.94 3.09
C SER A 199 -13.23 -39.09 2.96
N PRO A 200 -12.52 -39.50 4.03
CA PRO A 200 -11.08 -39.72 3.99
C PRO A 200 -10.69 -40.66 2.83
N PRO A 201 -9.63 -40.36 2.07
CA PRO A 201 -9.19 -41.24 1.00
C PRO A 201 -8.75 -42.60 1.57
N THR A 202 -9.19 -43.69 0.96
CA THR A 202 -8.83 -45.06 1.37
C THR A 202 -7.53 -45.57 0.75
N SER A 203 -6.89 -44.79 -0.11
CA SER A 203 -5.67 -45.22 -0.79
C SER A 203 -4.41 -44.84 0.00
N PRO A 204 -3.46 -45.78 0.21
CA PRO A 204 -2.19 -45.49 0.87
C PRO A 204 -1.31 -44.51 0.10
N LEU A 205 -1.61 -44.24 -1.17
CA LEU A 205 -0.88 -43.28 -2.01
C LEU A 205 -1.41 -41.84 -1.89
N ARG A 206 -2.44 -41.61 -1.09
CA ARG A 206 -3.03 -40.28 -0.86
C ARG A 206 -2.89 -39.86 0.60
N SER A 207 -2.47 -38.62 0.80
CA SER A 207 -2.38 -37.98 2.12
C SER A 207 -3.74 -37.96 2.81
N GLY A 208 -3.77 -38.28 4.11
CA GLY A 208 -5.00 -38.36 4.92
C GLY A 208 -5.71 -39.71 4.90
N SER A 209 -5.08 -40.76 4.37
CA SER A 209 -5.56 -42.14 4.47
C SER A 209 -5.19 -42.79 5.81
N PRO A 210 -5.83 -43.91 6.22
CA PRO A 210 -5.50 -44.61 7.46
C PRO A 210 -4.03 -45.09 7.53
N GLU A 211 -3.39 -45.29 6.37
CA GLU A 211 -1.99 -45.68 6.27
C GLU A 211 -1.01 -44.49 6.16
N SER A 212 -1.52 -43.24 6.10
CA SER A 212 -0.69 -42.03 6.11
C SER A 212 -0.14 -41.79 7.51
N LEU A 213 1.19 -41.91 7.68
CA LEU A 213 1.88 -41.68 8.95
C LEU A 213 2.09 -40.18 9.28
N VAL A 214 1.61 -39.28 8.42
CA VAL A 214 1.62 -37.81 8.56
C VAL A 214 0.30 -37.25 8.08
#